data_AF-A0A382WIT3-F1
#
_entry.id   AF-A0A382WIT3-F1
#
_cell.length_a   1.000
_cell.length_b   1.000
_cell.length_c   1.000
_cell.angle_alpha   90.00
_cell.angle_beta   90.00
_cell.angle_gamma   90.00
#
_symmetry.space_group_name_H-M   'P 1'
#
loop_
_entity.id
_entity.type
_entity.pdbx_description
1 polymer ?
#
loop_
_entity_poly.entity_id
_entity_poly.type
_entity_poly.pdbx_seq_one_letter_code
_entity_poly.pdbx_strand_id
1 'polypeptide(L)'
;MKNSQENFIQGIGNTPLIKLKAASEITGCNIYGKAEHLNPGGSVKDRAALALIKDAEEKKLIKKGGTIVEGTAGNTGIGLCLLGNSLGYKTIIVMNDNQTQEKKDMLRNIGADLRLVPPKPYKNDDNFVKIAGRLADELRPSNNNGVVWANQFDNVANAKGHYEGTGKEIWDQTEGKIDGFVCSSGTGGTIAGVSNALKEKNKNIKIYLS
;
A
#
# COMPACT_ATOMS: atom_id res chain seq x y z
N MET A 1 3.08 25.76 13.56
CA MET A 1 1.86 25.61 12.73
C MET A 1 0.99 24.52 13.36
N LYS A 2 -0.35 24.63 13.34
CA LYS A 2 -1.22 23.52 13.80
C LYS A 2 -1.49 22.60 12.61
N ASN A 3 -1.39 21.28 12.81
CA ASN A 3 -1.63 20.25 11.80
C ASN A 3 -0.70 20.29 10.56
N SER A 4 0.59 20.60 10.76
CA SER A 4 1.63 20.54 9.73
C SER A 4 2.42 19.22 9.82
N GLN A 5 2.90 18.73 8.67
CA GLN A 5 3.76 17.55 8.56
C GLN A 5 5.14 17.98 8.06
N GLU A 6 6.21 17.42 8.62
CA GLU A 6 7.60 17.78 8.27
C GLU A 6 8.07 17.11 6.97
N ASN A 7 7.42 16.00 6.58
CA ASN A 7 7.75 15.27 5.36
C ASN A 7 6.57 14.41 4.86
N PHE A 8 6.72 13.82 3.68
CA PHE A 8 5.72 12.98 3.02
C PHE A 8 5.25 11.82 3.91
N ILE A 9 6.17 11.19 4.65
CA ILE A 9 5.90 10.00 5.47
C ILE A 9 4.96 10.34 6.63
N GLN A 10 5.16 11.48 7.29
CA GLN A 10 4.31 11.91 8.39
C GLN A 10 2.87 12.23 7.93
N GLY A 11 2.69 12.55 6.65
CA GLY A 11 1.35 12.72 6.05
C GLY A 11 0.61 11.42 5.78
N ILE A 12 1.25 10.25 5.85
CA ILE A 12 0.59 8.96 5.63
C ILE A 12 -0.12 8.51 6.90
N GLY A 13 -1.41 8.19 6.75
CA GLY A 13 -2.25 7.69 7.81
C GLY A 13 -3.06 8.78 8.50
N ASN A 14 -3.62 8.46 9.67
CA ASN A 14 -4.55 9.32 10.41
C ASN A 14 -5.71 9.85 9.55
N THR A 15 -6.16 9.06 8.58
CA THR A 15 -7.22 9.46 7.66
C THR A 15 -8.57 9.54 8.39
N PRO A 16 -9.47 10.45 8.03
CA PRO A 16 -10.73 10.62 8.75
C PRO A 16 -11.72 9.48 8.46
N LEU A 17 -12.61 9.24 9.43
CA LEU A 17 -13.87 8.53 9.20
C LEU A 17 -14.92 9.56 8.76
N ILE A 18 -15.49 9.37 7.57
CA ILE A 18 -16.52 10.24 7.02
C ILE A 18 -17.85 9.50 7.05
N LYS A 19 -18.85 10.07 7.71
CA LYS A 19 -20.18 9.45 7.80
C LYS A 19 -20.84 9.41 6.42
N LEU A 20 -21.27 8.22 6.01
CA LEU A 20 -22.05 8.01 4.79
C LEU A 20 -23.53 8.18 5.15
N LYS A 21 -24.03 9.42 5.07
CA LYS A 21 -25.38 9.79 5.56
C LYS A 21 -26.50 8.91 4.97
N ALA A 22 -26.59 8.86 3.64
CA ALA A 22 -27.65 8.10 2.97
C ALA A 22 -27.63 6.60 3.34
N ALA A 23 -26.45 5.97 3.35
CA ALA A 23 -26.32 4.57 3.74
C ALA A 23 -26.68 4.35 5.21
N SER A 24 -26.32 5.29 6.09
CA SER A 24 -26.67 5.24 7.51
C SER A 24 -28.18 5.34 7.72
N GLU A 25 -28.84 6.24 7.00
CA GLU A 25 -30.29 6.45 7.09
C GLU A 25 -31.09 5.24 6.60
N ILE A 26 -30.68 4.64 5.47
CA ILE A 26 -31.35 3.46 4.89
C ILE A 26 -31.26 2.23 5.82
N THR A 27 -30.15 2.08 6.53
CA THR A 27 -29.89 0.89 7.36
C THR A 27 -30.26 1.07 8.83
N GLY A 28 -30.43 2.31 9.29
CA GLY A 28 -30.50 2.64 10.72
C GLY A 28 -29.18 2.46 11.47
N CYS A 29 -28.08 2.12 10.78
CA CYS A 29 -26.75 1.96 11.36
C CYS A 29 -25.89 3.21 11.16
N ASN A 30 -24.82 3.38 11.93
CA ASN A 30 -23.82 4.41 11.64
C ASN A 30 -22.76 3.85 10.69
N ILE A 31 -22.86 4.19 9.39
CA ILE A 31 -21.92 3.75 8.37
C ILE A 31 -20.91 4.85 8.06
N TYR A 32 -19.62 4.51 8.11
CA TYR A 32 -18.52 5.42 7.84
C TYR A 32 -17.59 4.89 6.76
N GLY A 33 -17.06 5.79 5.93
CA GLY A 33 -15.95 5.51 5.04
C GLY A 33 -14.64 5.99 5.64
N LYS A 34 -13.64 5.11 5.72
CA LYS A 34 -12.25 5.48 6.08
C LYS A 34 -11.58 6.10 4.84
N ALA A 35 -11.32 7.41 4.88
CA ALA A 35 -10.98 8.21 3.71
C ALA A 35 -9.51 8.08 3.27
N GLU A 36 -9.11 6.87 2.86
CA GLU A 36 -7.73 6.55 2.46
C GLU A 36 -7.24 7.25 1.19
N HIS A 37 -8.14 7.89 0.43
CA HIS A 37 -7.77 8.76 -0.69
C HIS A 37 -7.14 10.08 -0.23
N LEU A 38 -7.21 10.41 1.06
CA LEU A 38 -6.58 11.60 1.65
C LEU A 38 -5.13 11.36 2.12
N ASN A 39 -4.59 10.15 1.95
CA ASN A 39 -3.14 9.97 2.04
C ASN A 39 -2.45 10.79 0.91
N PRO A 40 -1.20 11.25 1.09
CA PRO A 40 -0.56 12.19 0.17
C PRO A 40 -0.28 11.65 -1.24
N GLY A 41 -0.13 10.33 -1.41
CA GLY A 41 -0.09 9.63 -2.70
C GLY A 41 -1.48 9.25 -3.24
N GLY A 42 -2.55 9.65 -2.55
CA GLY A 42 -3.93 9.59 -3.01
C GLY A 42 -4.62 8.24 -2.79
N SER A 43 -4.03 7.33 -1.99
CA SER A 43 -4.63 6.01 -1.80
C SER A 43 -4.21 5.27 -0.53
N VAL A 44 -4.94 4.19 -0.23
CA VAL A 44 -4.62 3.21 0.82
C VAL A 44 -3.24 2.55 0.65
N LYS A 45 -2.69 2.54 -0.57
CA LYS A 45 -1.42 1.85 -0.86
C LYS A 45 -0.20 2.59 -0.34
N ASP A 46 -0.34 3.85 0.04
CA ASP A 46 0.74 4.59 0.70
C ASP A 46 1.14 3.92 2.02
N ARG A 47 0.16 3.36 2.75
CA ARG A 47 0.41 2.60 3.98
C ARG A 47 1.19 1.32 3.72
N ALA A 48 0.76 0.57 2.70
CA ALA A 48 1.44 -0.65 2.30
C ALA A 48 2.87 -0.33 1.84
N ALA A 49 3.04 0.65 0.96
CA ALA A 49 4.35 1.09 0.48
C ALA A 49 5.28 1.51 1.63
N LEU A 50 4.78 2.29 2.59
CA LEU A 50 5.55 2.69 3.77
C LEU A 50 5.97 1.48 4.61
N ALA A 51 5.05 0.55 4.86
CA ALA A 51 5.35 -0.64 5.66
C ALA A 51 6.36 -1.57 4.97
N LEU A 52 6.26 -1.75 3.65
CA LEU A 52 7.20 -2.55 2.86
C LEU A 52 8.62 -1.94 2.86
N ILE A 53 8.72 -0.61 2.71
CA ILE A 53 10.01 0.09 2.76
C ILE A 53 10.62 0.00 4.16
N LYS A 54 9.85 0.28 5.22
CA LYS A 54 10.33 0.16 6.60
C LYS A 54 10.81 -1.24 6.93
N ASP A 55 10.09 -2.27 6.52
CA ASP A 55 10.49 -3.67 6.71
C ASP A 55 11.84 -3.96 6.01
N ALA A 56 12.04 -3.46 4.80
CA ALA A 56 13.31 -3.59 4.08
C ALA A 56 14.47 -2.83 4.77
N GLU A 57 14.21 -1.64 5.29
CA GLU A 57 15.17 -0.83 6.05
C GLU A 57 15.56 -1.50 7.37
N GLU A 58 14.57 -1.98 8.14
CA GLU A 58 14.76 -2.70 9.41
C GLU A 58 15.59 -3.97 9.22
N LYS A 59 15.38 -4.70 8.12
CA LYS A 59 16.16 -5.87 7.72
C LYS A 59 17.51 -5.52 7.09
N LYS A 60 17.84 -4.24 6.94
CA LYS A 60 19.08 -3.73 6.30
C LYS A 60 19.28 -4.23 4.86
N LEU A 61 18.18 -4.50 4.14
CA LEU A 61 18.21 -4.94 2.74
C LEU A 61 18.38 -3.78 1.76
N ILE A 62 18.08 -2.57 2.20
CA ILE A 62 18.20 -1.34 1.44
C ILE A 62 18.72 -0.20 2.31
N LYS A 63 19.48 0.71 1.70
CA LYS A 63 19.91 2.00 2.28
C LYS A 63 19.83 3.09 1.22
N LYS A 64 19.90 4.36 1.64
CA LYS A 64 19.75 5.52 0.74
C LYS A 64 20.58 5.34 -0.55
N GLY A 65 19.96 5.59 -1.70
CA GLY A 65 20.51 5.31 -3.03
C GLY A 65 20.21 3.90 -3.55
N GLY A 66 19.54 3.05 -2.77
CA GLY A 66 19.08 1.72 -3.17
C GLY A 66 17.91 1.76 -4.16
N THR A 67 17.46 0.59 -4.58
CA THR A 67 16.39 0.45 -5.58
C THR A 67 15.25 -0.45 -5.10
N ILE A 68 14.03 0.05 -5.24
CA ILE A 68 12.80 -0.68 -4.99
C ILE A 68 12.26 -1.15 -6.34
N VAL A 69 11.93 -2.44 -6.45
CA VAL A 69 11.32 -3.04 -7.64
C VAL A 69 9.94 -3.55 -7.26
N GLU A 70 8.91 -3.30 -8.08
CA GLU A 70 7.57 -3.83 -7.85
C GLU A 70 6.84 -4.14 -9.16
N GLY A 71 6.09 -5.24 -9.16
CA GLY A 71 5.17 -5.61 -10.23
C GLY A 71 3.78 -5.05 -9.91
N THR A 72 3.43 -3.91 -10.50
CA THR A 72 2.15 -3.24 -10.21
C THR A 72 1.72 -2.32 -11.35
N ALA A 73 0.41 -2.25 -11.56
CA ALA A 73 -0.22 -1.37 -12.53
C ALA A 73 -0.98 -0.20 -11.88
N GLY A 74 -0.81 0.01 -10.58
CA GLY A 74 -1.68 0.91 -9.83
C GLY A 74 -1.02 1.56 -8.63
N ASN A 75 -1.86 1.84 -7.64
CA ASN A 75 -1.54 2.71 -6.51
C ASN A 75 -0.31 2.31 -5.70
N THR A 76 0.05 1.02 -5.63
CA THR A 76 1.28 0.58 -4.96
C THR A 76 2.52 1.16 -5.62
N GLY A 77 2.55 1.24 -6.96
CA GLY A 77 3.68 1.83 -7.67
C GLY A 77 3.80 3.33 -7.42
N ILE A 78 2.66 4.02 -7.34
CA ILE A 78 2.61 5.45 -7.01
C ILE A 78 3.15 5.68 -5.59
N GLY A 79 2.61 4.95 -4.60
CA GLY A 79 3.05 5.06 -3.21
C GLY A 79 4.53 4.75 -3.02
N LEU A 80 5.03 3.66 -3.61
CA LEU A 80 6.45 3.29 -3.54
C LEU A 80 7.34 4.34 -4.21
N CYS A 81 6.94 4.89 -5.35
CA CYS A 81 7.73 5.89 -6.05
C CYS A 81 7.80 7.22 -5.29
N LEU A 82 6.68 7.72 -4.78
CA LEU A 82 6.65 8.97 -4.00
C LEU A 82 7.45 8.85 -2.70
N LEU A 83 7.28 7.73 -1.98
CA LEU A 83 8.09 7.43 -0.79
C LEU A 83 9.57 7.25 -1.13
N GLY A 84 9.85 6.53 -2.23
CA GLY A 84 11.21 6.33 -2.72
C GLY A 84 11.90 7.67 -2.98
N ASN A 85 11.25 8.58 -3.69
CA ASN A 85 11.76 9.93 -3.92
C ASN A 85 12.01 10.69 -2.61
N SER A 86 11.07 10.60 -1.64
CA SER A 86 11.20 11.26 -0.34
C SER A 86 12.34 10.70 0.52
N LEU A 87 12.68 9.42 0.37
CA LEU A 87 13.69 8.71 1.17
C LEU A 87 15.04 8.58 0.44
N GLY A 88 15.10 8.94 -0.84
CA GLY A 88 16.30 8.84 -1.68
C GLY A 88 16.53 7.45 -2.27
N TYR A 89 15.46 6.70 -2.55
CA TYR A 89 15.48 5.44 -3.30
C TYR A 89 15.06 5.66 -4.76
N LYS A 90 15.58 4.80 -5.65
CA LYS A 90 15.07 4.65 -7.01
C LYS A 90 13.92 3.64 -7.01
N THR A 91 12.96 3.81 -7.91
CA THR A 91 11.81 2.90 -8.03
C THR A 91 11.70 2.40 -9.46
N ILE A 92 11.70 1.08 -9.64
CA ILE A 92 11.43 0.40 -10.91
C ILE A 92 10.05 -0.24 -10.81
N ILE A 93 9.15 0.10 -11.72
CA ILE A 93 7.80 -0.46 -11.77
C ILE A 93 7.66 -1.31 -13.03
N VAL A 94 7.38 -2.61 -12.84
CA VAL A 94 7.02 -3.51 -13.92
C VAL A 94 5.50 -3.53 -14.06
N MET A 95 4.99 -3.13 -15.23
CA MET A 95 3.56 -2.95 -15.51
C MET A 95 3.17 -3.63 -16.82
N ASN A 96 1.93 -4.10 -16.94
CA ASN A 96 1.43 -4.59 -18.23
C ASN A 96 1.32 -3.46 -19.28
N ASP A 97 1.70 -3.75 -20.52
CA ASP A 97 1.65 -2.79 -21.64
C ASP A 97 0.23 -2.37 -22.04
N ASN A 98 -0.78 -3.17 -21.70
CA ASN A 98 -2.19 -2.89 -21.99
C ASN A 98 -2.88 -1.93 -20.99
N GLN A 99 -2.14 -1.39 -20.01
CA GLN A 99 -2.68 -0.36 -19.11
C GLN A 99 -2.89 0.97 -19.84
N THR A 100 -3.78 1.79 -19.29
CA THR A 100 -4.11 3.10 -19.87
C THR A 100 -2.89 4.02 -19.88
N GLN A 101 -2.87 4.95 -20.84
CA GLN A 101 -1.74 5.86 -21.00
C GLN A 101 -1.58 6.78 -19.79
N GLU A 102 -2.69 7.21 -19.17
CA GLU A 102 -2.70 8.08 -17.99
C GLU A 102 -1.96 7.44 -16.81
N LYS A 103 -2.10 6.13 -16.61
CA LYS A 103 -1.39 5.41 -15.55
C LYS A 103 0.11 5.32 -15.82
N LYS A 104 0.49 5.08 -17.08
CA LYS A 104 1.90 5.03 -17.50
C LYS A 104 2.56 6.39 -17.32
N ASP A 105 1.87 7.44 -17.76
CA ASP A 105 2.36 8.82 -17.68
C ASP A 105 2.44 9.28 -16.23
N MET A 106 1.45 8.96 -15.39
CA MET A 106 1.50 9.25 -13.96
C MET A 106 2.76 8.66 -13.32
N LEU A 107 3.08 7.38 -13.54
CA LEU A 107 4.27 6.74 -12.96
C LEU A 107 5.57 7.35 -13.48
N ARG A 108 5.67 7.64 -14.77
CA ARG A 108 6.85 8.29 -15.35
C ARG A 108 7.05 9.70 -14.80
N ASN A 109 5.98 10.48 -14.71
CA ASN A 109 6.01 11.86 -14.25
C ASN A 109 6.44 11.97 -12.78
N ILE A 110 6.11 10.99 -11.94
CA ILE A 110 6.59 10.93 -10.56
C ILE A 110 7.98 10.27 -10.43
N GLY A 111 8.66 9.94 -11.53
CA GLY A 111 10.05 9.50 -11.54
C GLY A 111 10.28 7.98 -11.48
N ALA A 112 9.26 7.16 -11.74
CA ALA A 112 9.46 5.71 -11.81
C ALA A 112 10.18 5.29 -13.10
N ASP A 113 11.14 4.37 -13.01
CA ASP A 113 11.62 3.60 -14.15
C ASP A 113 10.56 2.56 -14.53
N LEU A 114 9.73 2.91 -15.52
CA LEU A 114 8.59 2.10 -15.93
C LEU A 114 9.00 1.06 -17.00
N ARG A 115 8.92 -0.22 -16.63
CA ARG A 115 9.16 -1.37 -17.52
C ARG A 115 7.83 -2.00 -17.93
N LEU A 116 7.53 -1.95 -19.23
CA LEU A 116 6.29 -2.51 -19.76
C LEU A 116 6.51 -3.95 -20.24
N VAL A 117 5.57 -4.84 -19.92
CA VAL A 117 5.58 -6.25 -20.32
C VAL A 117 4.20 -6.69 -20.83
N PRO A 118 4.09 -7.69 -21.71
CA PRO A 118 2.79 -8.21 -22.12
C PRO A 118 2.01 -8.81 -20.94
N PRO A 119 0.66 -8.68 -20.91
CA PRO A 119 -0.16 -9.25 -19.85
C PRO A 119 -0.13 -10.78 -19.91
N LYS A 120 0.21 -11.41 -18.78
CA LYS A 120 0.20 -12.88 -18.60
C LYS A 120 -0.48 -13.27 -17.29
N PRO A 121 -1.20 -14.41 -17.23
CA PRO A 121 -1.78 -14.91 -15.99
C PRO A 121 -0.67 -15.29 -15.01
N TYR A 122 -0.94 -15.26 -13.69
CA TYR A 122 0.07 -15.52 -12.65
C TYR A 122 0.75 -16.91 -12.78
N LYS A 123 0.04 -17.91 -13.30
CA LYS A 123 0.61 -19.24 -13.58
C LYS A 123 1.79 -19.23 -14.56
N ASN A 124 1.88 -18.21 -15.42
CA ASN A 124 2.94 -18.05 -16.38
C ASN A 124 4.11 -17.27 -15.75
N ASP A 125 5.35 -17.65 -16.05
CA ASP A 125 6.53 -17.04 -15.44
C ASP A 125 6.83 -15.63 -15.95
N ASP A 126 6.29 -15.25 -17.10
CA ASP A 126 6.34 -13.90 -17.66
C ASP A 126 5.23 -12.98 -17.12
N ASN A 127 4.55 -13.38 -16.04
CA ASN A 127 3.70 -12.47 -15.30
C ASN A 127 4.54 -11.32 -14.70
N PHE A 128 4.07 -10.08 -14.85
CA PHE A 128 4.74 -8.85 -14.37
C PHE A 128 5.20 -8.88 -12.91
N VAL A 129 4.48 -9.59 -12.01
CA VAL A 129 4.89 -9.76 -10.60
C VAL A 129 6.15 -10.62 -10.50
N LYS A 130 6.18 -11.76 -11.22
CA LYS A 130 7.34 -12.66 -11.25
C LYS A 130 8.53 -12.04 -11.97
N ILE A 131 8.29 -11.30 -13.05
CA ILE A 131 9.32 -10.52 -13.75
C ILE A 131 9.95 -9.50 -12.80
N ALA A 132 9.15 -8.76 -12.02
CA ALA A 132 9.66 -7.82 -11.03
C ALA A 132 10.57 -8.50 -9.98
N GLY A 133 10.18 -9.68 -9.49
CA GLY A 133 11.01 -10.47 -8.57
C GLY A 133 12.35 -10.86 -9.20
N ARG A 134 12.35 -11.44 -10.41
CA ARG A 134 13.58 -11.81 -11.12
C ARG A 134 14.46 -10.59 -11.41
N LEU A 135 13.87 -9.48 -11.85
CA LEU A 135 14.60 -8.24 -12.10
C LEU A 135 15.27 -7.71 -10.82
N ALA A 136 14.61 -7.80 -9.67
CA ALA A 136 15.22 -7.42 -8.39
C ALA A 136 16.42 -8.31 -8.07
N ASP A 137 16.33 -9.63 -8.31
CA ASP A 137 17.43 -10.57 -8.12
C ASP A 137 18.61 -10.30 -9.06
N GLU A 138 18.33 -10.02 -10.34
CA GLU A 138 19.34 -9.68 -11.35
C GLU A 138 20.09 -8.38 -11.02
N LEU A 139 19.39 -7.38 -10.49
CA LEU A 139 19.98 -6.07 -10.17
C LEU A 139 20.76 -6.08 -8.85
N ARG A 140 20.42 -6.97 -7.91
CA ARG A 140 20.99 -6.99 -6.55
C ARG A 140 22.52 -7.04 -6.51
N PRO A 141 23.23 -7.84 -7.33
CA PRO A 141 24.70 -7.88 -7.32
C PRO A 141 25.36 -6.58 -7.80
N SER A 142 24.65 -5.78 -8.60
CA SER A 142 25.21 -4.57 -9.24
C SER A 142 25.01 -3.28 -8.42
N ASN A 143 24.27 -3.34 -7.30
CA ASN A 143 23.91 -2.17 -6.52
C ASN A 143 24.39 -2.28 -5.05
N ASN A 144 25.41 -1.48 -4.71
CA ASN A 144 26.00 -1.43 -3.37
C ASN A 144 25.10 -0.82 -2.28
N ASN A 145 23.92 -0.30 -2.65
CA ASN A 145 22.92 0.28 -1.74
C ASN A 145 21.69 -0.62 -1.53
N GLY A 146 21.69 -1.81 -2.15
CA GLY A 146 20.61 -2.80 -2.02
C GLY A 146 19.51 -2.65 -3.07
N VAL A 147 18.92 -3.80 -3.41
CA VAL A 147 17.76 -3.91 -4.29
C VAL A 147 16.73 -4.80 -3.62
N VAL A 148 15.51 -4.29 -3.48
CA VAL A 148 14.41 -5.00 -2.84
C VAL A 148 13.25 -5.13 -3.79
N TRP A 149 12.71 -6.34 -3.89
CA TRP A 149 11.39 -6.56 -4.44
C TRP A 149 10.37 -6.29 -3.33
N ALA A 150 9.54 -5.28 -3.50
CA ALA A 150 8.54 -4.90 -2.50
C ALA A 150 7.56 -6.06 -2.21
N ASN A 151 7.20 -6.82 -3.24
CA ASN A 151 6.41 -8.05 -3.15
C ASN A 151 5.12 -7.88 -2.33
N GLN A 152 4.29 -6.91 -2.71
CA GLN A 152 3.07 -6.54 -1.97
C GLN A 152 2.08 -7.69 -1.70
N PHE A 153 2.15 -8.79 -2.45
CA PHE A 153 1.24 -9.93 -2.32
C PHE A 153 1.66 -10.87 -1.19
N ASP A 154 2.95 -11.19 -1.08
CA ASP A 154 3.45 -12.17 -0.10
C ASP A 154 4.20 -11.53 1.07
N ASN A 155 4.62 -10.27 0.96
CA ASN A 155 5.28 -9.59 2.07
C ASN A 155 4.27 -9.20 3.16
N VAL A 156 4.34 -9.92 4.29
CA VAL A 156 3.47 -9.74 5.47
C VAL A 156 3.53 -8.34 6.08
N ALA A 157 4.56 -7.54 5.78
CA ALA A 157 4.63 -6.15 6.21
C ALA A 157 3.45 -5.31 5.65
N ASN A 158 2.88 -5.69 4.50
CA ASN A 158 1.67 -5.06 3.98
C ASN A 158 0.50 -5.18 4.98
N ALA A 159 0.21 -6.40 5.43
CA ALA A 159 -0.85 -6.62 6.43
C ALA A 159 -0.48 -6.00 7.79
N LYS A 160 0.79 -6.07 8.20
CA LYS A 160 1.28 -5.44 9.43
C LYS A 160 1.04 -3.93 9.43
N GLY A 161 1.30 -3.24 8.32
CA GLY A 161 1.03 -1.79 8.22
C GLY A 161 -0.43 -1.42 8.43
N HIS A 162 -1.36 -2.26 8.00
CA HIS A 162 -2.79 -2.07 8.26
C HIS A 162 -3.19 -2.46 9.68
N TYR A 163 -2.53 -3.44 10.30
CA TYR A 163 -2.74 -3.81 11.70
C TYR A 163 -2.32 -2.66 12.64
N GLU A 164 -1.08 -2.17 12.48
CA GLU A 164 -0.49 -1.13 13.35
C GLU A 164 -1.05 0.27 13.05
N GLY A 165 -1.47 0.50 11.80
CA GLY A 165 -2.04 1.75 11.33
C GLY A 165 -3.56 1.71 11.25
N THR A 166 -4.09 1.33 10.07
CA THR A 166 -5.52 1.48 9.74
C THR A 166 -6.47 0.88 10.78
N GLY A 167 -6.21 -0.34 11.26
CA GLY A 167 -7.05 -1.03 12.23
C GLY A 167 -7.04 -0.35 13.59
N LYS A 168 -5.86 0.06 14.07
CA LYS A 168 -5.71 0.85 15.30
C LYS A 168 -6.45 2.18 15.19
N GLU A 169 -6.26 2.91 14.09
CA GLU A 169 -6.94 4.19 13.88
C GLU A 169 -8.46 4.04 13.87
N ILE A 170 -9.01 3.03 13.20
CA ILE A 170 -10.45 2.77 13.18
C ILE A 170 -10.97 2.49 14.60
N TRP A 171 -10.27 1.66 15.37
CA TRP A 171 -10.64 1.38 16.76
C TRP A 171 -10.66 2.65 17.61
N ASP A 172 -9.60 3.46 17.54
CA ASP A 172 -9.46 4.69 18.32
C ASP A 172 -10.52 5.73 17.91
N GLN A 173 -10.73 5.93 16.60
CA GLN A 173 -11.70 6.91 16.07
C GLN A 173 -13.16 6.53 16.32
N THR A 174 -13.44 5.24 16.56
CA THR A 174 -14.78 4.76 16.91
C THR A 174 -14.96 4.61 18.41
N GLU A 175 -13.96 4.97 19.22
CA GLU A 175 -13.94 4.77 20.67
C GLU A 175 -14.27 3.32 21.07
N GLY A 176 -13.83 2.35 20.26
CA GLY A 176 -14.10 0.92 20.45
C GLY A 176 -15.54 0.47 20.16
N LYS A 177 -16.39 1.33 19.58
CA LYS A 177 -17.81 1.05 19.30
C LYS A 177 -18.07 0.46 17.90
N ILE A 178 -17.03 0.09 17.16
CA ILE A 178 -17.19 -0.55 15.84
C ILE A 178 -17.74 -1.97 15.98
N ASP A 179 -18.83 -2.27 15.26
CA ASP A 179 -19.44 -3.61 15.24
C ASP A 179 -19.01 -4.45 14.02
N GLY A 180 -18.62 -3.79 12.93
CA GLY A 180 -18.20 -4.48 11.71
C GLY A 180 -17.35 -3.64 10.77
N PHE A 181 -16.55 -4.34 9.97
CA PHE A 181 -15.68 -3.77 8.94
C PHE A 181 -15.88 -4.50 7.61
N VAL A 182 -15.92 -3.75 6.51
CA VAL A 182 -16.05 -4.29 5.16
C VAL A 182 -15.06 -3.61 4.22
N CYS A 183 -14.39 -4.39 3.37
CA CYS A 183 -13.63 -3.88 2.24
C CYS A 183 -13.49 -4.92 1.13
N SER A 184 -13.12 -4.47 -0.07
CA SER A 184 -12.69 -5.36 -1.14
C SER A 184 -11.26 -5.88 -0.88
N SER A 185 -10.86 -6.92 -1.60
CA SER A 185 -9.51 -7.49 -1.50
C SER A 185 -8.77 -7.45 -2.83
N GLY A 186 -7.57 -6.86 -2.80
CA GLY A 186 -6.55 -7.05 -3.82
C GLY A 186 -5.47 -8.02 -3.33
N THR A 187 -4.49 -7.49 -2.60
CA THR A 187 -3.43 -8.30 -1.97
C THR A 187 -3.88 -9.01 -0.69
N GLY A 188 -5.06 -8.68 -0.15
CA GLY A 188 -5.51 -9.12 1.17
C GLY A 188 -4.93 -8.36 2.36
N GLY A 189 -3.92 -7.50 2.17
CA GLY A 189 -3.24 -6.79 3.27
C GLY A 189 -4.17 -5.95 4.14
N THR A 190 -5.08 -5.18 3.53
CA THR A 190 -6.02 -4.32 4.27
C THR A 190 -7.01 -5.13 5.10
N ILE A 191 -7.69 -6.11 4.50
CA ILE A 191 -8.69 -6.90 5.23
C ILE A 191 -8.04 -7.73 6.33
N ALA A 192 -6.87 -8.34 6.08
CA ALA A 192 -6.17 -9.16 7.05
C ALA A 192 -5.64 -8.32 8.23
N GLY A 193 -4.95 -7.22 7.94
CA GLY A 193 -4.39 -6.35 8.97
C GLY A 193 -5.46 -5.70 9.85
N VAL A 194 -6.49 -5.11 9.24
CA VAL A 194 -7.60 -4.49 9.98
C VAL A 194 -8.38 -5.53 10.78
N SER A 195 -8.69 -6.69 10.19
CA SER A 195 -9.37 -7.79 10.89
C SER A 195 -8.61 -8.21 12.16
N ASN A 196 -7.31 -8.43 12.05
CA ASN A 196 -6.50 -8.85 13.19
C ASN A 196 -6.48 -7.79 14.30
N ALA A 197 -6.29 -6.52 13.95
CA ALA A 197 -6.25 -5.43 14.92
C ALA A 197 -7.58 -5.26 15.66
N LEU A 198 -8.70 -5.32 14.94
CA LEU A 198 -10.03 -5.18 15.53
C LEU A 198 -10.41 -6.40 16.38
N LYS A 199 -10.17 -7.61 15.86
CA LYS A 199 -10.54 -8.85 16.58
C LYS A 199 -9.70 -9.13 17.81
N GLU A 200 -8.48 -8.60 17.87
CA GLU A 200 -7.67 -8.63 19.08
C GLU A 200 -8.33 -7.82 20.21
N LYS A 201 -8.97 -6.69 19.89
CA LYS A 201 -9.70 -5.87 20.85
C LYS A 201 -11.08 -6.44 21.19
N ASN A 202 -11.80 -6.92 20.18
CA ASN A 202 -13.11 -7.54 20.33
C ASN A 202 -13.37 -8.61 19.27
N LYS A 203 -13.35 -9.88 19.68
CA LYS A 203 -13.55 -11.05 18.81
C LYS A 203 -14.94 -11.10 18.13
N ASN A 204 -15.91 -10.34 18.64
CA ASN A 204 -17.29 -10.34 18.12
C ASN A 204 -17.46 -9.44 16.89
N ILE A 205 -16.51 -8.55 16.60
CA ILE A 205 -16.54 -7.68 15.43
C ILE A 205 -16.61 -8.52 14.15
N LYS A 206 -17.56 -8.16 13.29
CA LYS A 206 -17.80 -8.86 12.02
C LYS A 206 -16.93 -8.29 10.91
N ILE A 207 -16.33 -9.16 10.11
CA ILE A 207 -15.46 -8.79 9.00
C ILE A 207 -16.09 -9.35 7.73
N TYR A 208 -16.32 -8.48 6.74
CA TYR A 208 -16.94 -8.84 5.47
C TYR A 208 -16.01 -8.51 4.31
N LEU A 209 -15.97 -9.41 3.33
CA LEU A 209 -15.36 -9.19 2.03
C LEU A 209 -16.45 -8.74 1.05
N SER A 210 -16.23 -7.63 0.34
CA SER A 210 -17.12 -7.14 -0.73
C SER A 210 -16.68 -7.58 -2.11
#